data_AF-A0A427A262-F1
#
_entry.id   AF-A0A427A262-F1
#
_cell.length_a   1.000
_cell.length_b   1.000
_cell.length_c   1.000
_cell.angle_alpha   90.00
_cell.angle_beta   90.00
_cell.angle_gamma   90.00
#
_symmetry.space_group_name_H-M   'P 1'
#
loop_
_entity.id
_entity.type
_entity.pdbx_description
1 polymer ?
#
loop_
_entity_poly.entity_id
_entity_poly.type
_entity_poly.pdbx_seq_one_letter_code
_entity_poly.pdbx_strand_id
1 'polypeptide(L)'
;MKWSLLLFFFLLLFFFLIFSSTSKLSGASSIMRTIVVDPNHKGDFTSIQEAIDSIPNNNSHWIKIHVAAGVYREKVNLSQSKRYVFLEGEGAHRTSIEWGDHSLDRRGHGGKATATFTSSASSFVAAGIAFKVKHHTEPNDPPPFLFRRAGFFHHACMHACMSTKSSLIPMFLLQNTYDGSVNIRQALAAAISGDKSSFYNCSFIGFQDTLFDRKGRHYFKDCYIEGVMDFIFGNGQSIYEVSNPIP
;
A
#
# COMPACT_ATOMS: atom_id res chain seq x y z
N MET A 1 -15.94 10.34 -65.41
CA MET A 1 -14.97 10.71 -64.35
C MET A 1 -15.52 11.59 -63.23
N LYS A 2 -16.66 12.29 -63.36
CA LYS A 2 -17.18 13.21 -62.31
C LYS A 2 -17.84 12.52 -61.10
N TRP A 3 -18.40 11.33 -61.26
CA TRP A 3 -19.10 10.61 -60.17
C TRP A 3 -18.18 9.90 -59.17
N SER A 4 -16.93 9.61 -59.58
CA SER A 4 -15.95 8.92 -58.72
C SER A 4 -15.36 9.83 -57.63
N LEU A 5 -15.21 11.14 -57.91
CA LEU A 5 -14.76 12.11 -56.90
C LEU A 5 -15.83 12.38 -55.83
N LEU A 6 -17.11 12.37 -56.20
CA LEU A 6 -18.21 12.60 -55.25
C LEU A 6 -18.35 11.47 -54.24
N LEU A 7 -18.18 10.21 -54.68
CA LEU A 7 -18.19 9.03 -53.82
C LEU A 7 -16.96 9.00 -52.88
N PHE A 8 -15.80 9.46 -53.35
CA PHE A 8 -14.60 9.57 -52.54
C PHE A 8 -14.74 10.64 -51.44
N PHE A 9 -15.37 11.77 -51.75
CA PHE A 9 -15.63 12.83 -50.77
C PHE A 9 -16.67 12.39 -49.72
N PHE A 10 -17.68 11.61 -50.12
CA PHE A 10 -18.68 11.06 -49.20
C PHE A 10 -18.07 9.99 -48.27
N LEU A 11 -17.16 9.15 -48.78
CA LEU A 11 -16.41 8.19 -47.98
C LEU A 11 -15.43 8.86 -47.00
N LEU A 12 -14.79 9.96 -47.41
CA LEU A 12 -13.93 10.77 -46.53
C LEU A 12 -14.72 11.47 -45.42
N LEU A 13 -15.90 12.02 -45.71
CA LEU A 13 -16.80 12.60 -44.71
C LEU A 13 -17.33 11.55 -43.72
N PHE A 14 -17.65 10.35 -44.20
CA PHE A 14 -18.08 9.24 -43.34
C PHE A 14 -16.93 8.75 -42.43
N PHE A 15 -15.71 8.70 -42.95
CA PHE A 15 -14.51 8.37 -42.17
C PHE A 15 -14.20 9.45 -41.10
N PHE A 16 -14.42 10.73 -41.43
CA PHE A 16 -14.24 11.85 -40.50
C PHE A 16 -15.31 11.87 -39.39
N LEU A 17 -16.56 11.47 -39.70
CA LEU A 17 -17.65 11.34 -38.73
C LEU A 17 -17.43 10.16 -37.75
N ILE A 18 -16.82 9.06 -38.19
CA ILE A 18 -16.44 7.94 -37.31
C ILE A 18 -15.25 8.34 -36.39
N PHE A 19 -14.32 9.16 -36.87
CA PHE A 19 -13.15 9.59 -36.09
C PHE A 19 -13.43 10.72 -35.07
N SER A 20 -14.59 11.37 -35.16
CA SER A 20 -14.95 12.50 -34.28
C SER A 20 -15.40 12.07 -32.87
N SER A 21 -15.46 10.77 -32.58
CA SER A 21 -15.67 10.26 -31.23
C SER A 21 -14.34 10.09 -30.48
N THR A 22 -13.54 11.15 -30.39
CA THR A 22 -12.60 11.24 -29.28
C THR A 22 -13.44 11.44 -28.03
N SER A 23 -13.75 10.33 -27.34
CA SER A 23 -14.18 10.43 -25.96
C SER A 23 -13.11 11.26 -25.25
N LYS A 24 -13.52 12.42 -24.71
CA LYS A 24 -12.67 13.17 -23.80
C LYS A 24 -12.26 12.18 -22.71
N LEU A 25 -11.00 11.75 -22.71
CA LEU A 25 -10.42 11.09 -21.57
C LEU A 25 -10.40 12.15 -20.47
N SER A 26 -11.48 12.22 -19.69
CA SER A 26 -11.52 12.91 -18.41
C SER A 26 -10.66 12.11 -17.43
N GLY A 27 -9.36 12.07 -17.71
CA GLY A 27 -8.35 11.26 -17.03
C GLY A 27 -7.81 11.90 -15.76
N ALA A 28 -8.50 12.91 -15.21
CA ALA A 28 -8.34 13.29 -13.82
C ALA A 28 -9.45 12.59 -13.05
N SER A 29 -9.13 11.45 -12.46
CA SER A 29 -10.05 10.78 -11.54
C SER A 29 -10.28 11.71 -10.34
N SER A 30 -11.39 12.43 -10.34
CA SER A 30 -11.68 13.44 -9.32
C SER A 30 -12.04 12.77 -8.00
N ILE A 31 -11.42 13.22 -6.90
CA ILE A 31 -11.86 12.87 -5.55
C ILE A 31 -13.29 13.39 -5.36
N MET A 32 -14.24 12.48 -5.16
CA MET A 32 -15.67 12.79 -5.02
C MET A 32 -16.00 13.27 -3.60
N ARG A 33 -15.32 12.70 -2.61
CA ARG A 33 -15.54 13.01 -1.19
C ARG A 33 -14.22 12.88 -0.43
N THR A 34 -14.01 13.78 0.52
CA THR A 34 -12.95 13.67 1.53
C THR A 34 -13.60 13.39 2.88
N ILE A 35 -13.06 12.43 3.63
CA ILE A 35 -13.40 12.08 5.00
C ILE A 35 -12.17 12.39 5.85
N VAL A 36 -12.33 13.11 6.95
CA VAL A 36 -11.22 13.48 7.86
C VAL A 36 -11.26 12.60 9.10
N VAL A 37 -10.13 12.03 9.46
CA VAL A 37 -9.95 11.24 10.68
C VAL A 37 -8.97 11.96 11.59
N ASP A 38 -9.37 12.31 12.81
CA ASP A 38 -8.52 12.97 13.81
C ASP A 38 -8.77 12.36 15.20
N PRO A 39 -7.74 11.83 15.89
CA PRO A 39 -7.91 11.20 17.20
C PRO A 39 -8.36 12.20 18.29
N ASN A 40 -8.24 13.51 18.06
CA ASN A 40 -8.66 14.58 18.96
C ASN A 40 -10.08 15.07 18.68
N HIS A 41 -10.90 14.31 17.95
CA HIS A 41 -12.30 14.63 17.64
C HIS A 41 -12.52 15.92 16.81
N LYS A 42 -11.54 16.32 15.98
CA LYS A 42 -11.67 17.49 15.08
C LYS A 42 -12.02 17.11 13.63
N GLY A 43 -12.08 15.81 13.32
CA GLY A 43 -12.47 15.27 12.03
C GLY A 43 -13.89 14.70 12.03
N ASP A 44 -14.27 14.06 10.92
CA ASP A 44 -15.53 13.30 10.79
C ASP A 44 -15.54 12.05 11.68
N PHE A 45 -14.37 11.42 11.87
CA PHE A 45 -14.18 10.22 12.69
C PHE A 45 -12.93 10.32 13.56
N THR A 46 -12.88 9.53 14.62
CA THR A 46 -11.66 9.32 15.43
C THR A 46 -10.93 8.03 15.10
N SER A 47 -11.60 7.09 14.42
CA SER A 47 -11.07 5.80 13.98
C SER A 47 -11.00 5.74 12.45
N ILE A 48 -9.91 5.16 11.94
CA ILE A 48 -9.72 4.87 10.51
C ILE A 48 -10.67 3.75 10.07
N GLN A 49 -10.90 2.75 10.91
CA GLN A 49 -11.84 1.68 10.60
C GLN A 49 -13.28 2.21 10.46
N GLU A 50 -13.73 3.10 11.35
CA GLU A 50 -15.05 3.74 11.23
C GLU A 50 -15.19 4.57 9.95
N ALA A 51 -14.14 5.32 9.58
CA ALA A 51 -14.12 6.07 8.33
C ALA A 51 -14.23 5.15 7.11
N ILE A 52 -13.53 4.02 7.11
CA ILE A 52 -13.67 2.98 6.08
C ILE A 52 -15.07 2.37 6.10
N ASP A 53 -15.69 2.16 7.25
CA ASP A 53 -17.05 1.63 7.41
C ASP A 53 -18.14 2.57 6.91
N SER A 54 -17.87 3.87 6.87
CA SER A 54 -18.76 4.85 6.26
C SER A 54 -18.78 4.81 4.72
N ILE A 55 -17.82 4.13 4.06
CA ILE A 55 -17.74 4.04 2.60
C ILE A 55 -18.81 3.06 2.09
N PRO A 56 -19.65 3.46 1.10
CA PRO A 56 -20.64 2.58 0.51
C PRO A 56 -20.03 1.33 -0.11
N ASN A 57 -20.72 0.19 0.02
CA ASN A 57 -20.37 -1.02 -0.72
C ASN A 57 -20.49 -0.78 -2.23
N ASN A 58 -19.63 -1.44 -3.01
CA ASN A 58 -19.54 -1.30 -4.47
C ASN A 58 -19.25 0.13 -4.93
N ASN A 59 -18.50 0.88 -4.13
CA ASN A 59 -18.06 2.22 -4.48
C ASN A 59 -17.32 2.25 -5.82
N SER A 60 -17.65 3.22 -6.66
CA SER A 60 -17.06 3.47 -7.99
C SER A 60 -16.38 4.84 -8.11
N HIS A 61 -16.37 5.63 -7.04
CA HIS A 61 -15.83 6.98 -7.01
C HIS A 61 -14.64 7.09 -6.07
N TRP A 62 -13.65 7.93 -6.36
CA TRP A 62 -12.56 8.12 -5.41
C TRP A 62 -13.03 8.80 -4.14
N ILE A 63 -12.84 8.13 -3.02
CA ILE A 63 -13.04 8.69 -1.69
C ILE A 63 -11.67 8.83 -1.04
N LYS A 64 -11.33 10.05 -0.65
CA LYS A 64 -10.13 10.35 0.12
C LYS A 64 -10.44 10.21 1.60
N ILE A 65 -9.62 9.49 2.34
CA ILE A 65 -9.59 9.49 3.80
C ILE A 65 -8.31 10.24 4.18
N HIS A 66 -8.46 11.46 4.70
CA HIS A 66 -7.36 12.25 5.26
C HIS A 66 -7.20 11.89 6.73
N VAL A 67 -6.02 11.44 7.12
CA VAL A 67 -5.70 10.98 8.47
C VAL A 67 -4.73 11.98 9.10
N ALA A 68 -5.21 12.71 10.11
CA ALA A 68 -4.39 13.67 10.85
C ALA A 68 -3.18 12.99 11.51
N ALA A 69 -2.15 13.78 11.87
CA ALA A 69 -1.03 13.27 12.64
C ALA A 69 -1.49 12.63 13.97
N GLY A 70 -1.03 11.42 14.24
CA GLY A 70 -1.47 10.64 15.39
C GLY A 70 -1.09 9.18 15.32
N VAL A 71 -1.24 8.49 16.46
CA VAL A 71 -1.05 7.04 16.58
C VAL A 71 -2.42 6.39 16.76
N TYR A 72 -2.85 5.66 15.73
CA TYR A 72 -4.14 4.99 15.66
C TYR A 72 -3.96 3.53 16.07
N ARG A 73 -4.33 3.22 17.32
CA ARG A 73 -4.17 1.87 17.90
C ARG A 73 -5.37 0.99 17.59
N GLU A 74 -5.49 0.60 16.32
CA GLU A 74 -6.63 -0.15 15.82
C GLU A 74 -6.20 -1.13 14.71
N LYS A 75 -7.06 -2.11 14.45
CA LYS A 75 -6.92 -3.03 13.33
C LYS A 75 -7.79 -2.54 12.19
N VAL A 76 -7.20 -2.41 11.01
CA VAL A 76 -7.86 -1.81 9.86
C VAL A 76 -8.02 -2.83 8.74
N ASN A 77 -9.26 -3.00 8.26
CA ASN A 77 -9.60 -3.90 7.17
C ASN A 77 -10.41 -3.19 6.08
N LEU A 78 -9.77 -3.02 4.92
CA LEU A 78 -10.40 -2.54 3.71
C LEU A 78 -10.87 -3.72 2.86
N SER A 79 -12.16 -4.02 2.94
CA SER A 79 -12.78 -5.15 2.22
C SER A 79 -12.83 -4.94 0.70
N GLN A 80 -12.97 -6.05 -0.04
CA GLN A 80 -13.03 -6.01 -1.52
C GLN A 80 -14.19 -5.19 -2.09
N SER A 81 -15.28 -4.98 -1.33
CA SER A 81 -16.43 -4.19 -1.75
C SER A 81 -16.18 -2.67 -1.73
N LYS A 82 -15.13 -2.20 -1.04
CA LYS A 82 -14.85 -0.77 -0.82
C LYS A 82 -13.70 -0.28 -1.72
N ARG A 83 -13.95 -0.22 -3.03
CA ARG A 83 -12.96 0.15 -4.06
C ARG A 83 -12.74 1.67 -4.14
N TYR A 84 -11.69 2.11 -4.83
CA TYR A 84 -11.39 3.52 -5.11
C TYR A 84 -11.23 4.36 -3.83
N VAL A 85 -10.32 3.91 -2.96
CA VAL A 85 -10.02 4.59 -1.70
C VAL A 85 -8.61 5.15 -1.75
N PHE A 86 -8.48 6.43 -1.40
CA PHE A 86 -7.20 7.10 -1.22
C PHE A 86 -7.01 7.45 0.26
N LEU A 87 -6.17 6.69 0.96
CA LEU A 87 -5.80 6.91 2.35
C LEU A 87 -4.54 7.79 2.43
N GLU A 88 -4.65 8.99 2.96
CA GLU A 88 -3.53 9.94 3.04
C GLU A 88 -3.29 10.33 4.49
N GLY A 89 -2.08 10.10 5.00
CA GLY A 89 -1.61 10.61 6.29
C GLY A 89 -0.78 11.89 6.16
N GLU A 90 -0.55 12.59 7.26
CA GLU A 90 0.27 13.82 7.32
C GLU A 90 1.79 13.56 7.36
N GLY A 91 2.22 12.40 6.87
CA GLY A 91 3.60 11.94 6.82
C GLY A 91 3.81 10.67 7.64
N ALA A 92 4.56 9.71 7.10
CA ALA A 92 4.74 8.40 7.73
C ALA A 92 5.48 8.44 9.08
N HIS A 93 6.19 9.53 9.39
CA HIS A 93 6.82 9.76 10.68
C HIS A 93 5.87 10.37 11.73
N ARG A 94 4.69 10.87 11.32
CA ARG A 94 3.70 11.56 12.17
C ARG A 94 2.38 10.82 12.28
N THR A 95 2.04 9.99 11.30
CA THR A 95 0.77 9.25 11.24
C THR A 95 1.07 7.75 11.17
N SER A 96 0.61 6.98 12.17
CA SER A 96 0.76 5.52 12.19
C SER A 96 -0.52 4.78 12.58
N ILE A 97 -0.73 3.62 11.95
CA ILE A 97 -1.67 2.58 12.39
C ILE A 97 -0.85 1.52 13.11
N GLU A 98 -1.23 1.20 14.35
CA GLU A 98 -0.48 0.27 15.20
C GLU A 98 -1.38 -0.79 15.82
N TRP A 99 -1.07 -2.06 15.60
CA TRP A 99 -1.81 -3.16 16.24
C TRP A 99 -0.86 -4.25 16.75
N GLY A 100 -1.24 -4.89 17.85
CA GLY A 100 -0.44 -5.89 18.56
C GLY A 100 -1.15 -7.23 18.68
N ASP A 101 -1.62 -7.80 17.56
CA ASP A 101 -2.15 -9.16 17.56
C ASP A 101 -0.98 -10.14 17.43
N HIS A 102 -0.76 -10.96 18.46
CA HIS A 102 0.15 -12.09 18.37
C HIS A 102 -0.68 -13.33 18.11
N SER A 103 -0.44 -14.06 17.02
CA SER A 103 -1.11 -15.35 16.82
C SER A 103 -0.90 -16.22 18.08
N LEU A 104 -2.01 -16.64 18.68
CA LEU A 104 -2.03 -17.54 19.85
C LEU A 104 -1.87 -19.01 19.43
N ASP A 105 -1.79 -19.31 18.14
CA ASP A 105 -1.68 -20.69 17.68
C ASP A 105 -0.22 -21.10 17.48
N ARG A 106 0.25 -21.99 18.36
CA ARG A 106 1.52 -22.74 18.27
C ARG A 106 1.66 -23.56 16.96
N ARG A 107 0.66 -23.54 16.06
CA ARG A 107 0.62 -24.25 14.78
C ARG A 107 0.77 -23.38 13.53
N GLY A 108 1.02 -22.07 13.64
CA GLY A 108 1.43 -21.23 12.48
C GLY A 108 0.38 -20.98 11.40
N HIS A 109 -0.92 -21.09 11.71
CA HIS A 109 -2.02 -20.93 10.72
C HIS A 109 -2.61 -19.50 10.67
N GLY A 110 -1.78 -18.46 10.81
CA GLY A 110 -2.24 -17.08 11.10
C GLY A 110 -2.20 -16.04 9.97
N GLY A 111 -1.86 -16.40 8.73
CA GLY A 111 -1.36 -15.48 7.69
C GLY A 111 -2.27 -14.33 7.17
N LYS A 112 -3.41 -14.04 7.81
CA LYS A 112 -4.25 -12.85 7.53
C LYS A 112 -4.88 -12.26 8.79
N ALA A 113 -5.20 -13.12 9.75
CA ALA A 113 -5.91 -12.73 10.95
C ALA A 113 -5.04 -11.89 11.90
N THR A 114 -3.74 -11.73 11.66
CA THR A 114 -2.84 -10.97 12.55
C THR A 114 -2.37 -9.63 11.98
N ALA A 115 -2.76 -9.27 10.75
CA ALA A 115 -2.27 -8.04 10.12
C ALA A 115 -2.86 -6.78 10.77
N THR A 116 -2.01 -5.76 11.01
CA THR A 116 -2.43 -4.43 11.47
C THR A 116 -3.32 -3.75 10.44
N PHE A 117 -2.89 -3.78 9.17
CA PHE A 117 -3.67 -3.30 8.04
C PHE A 117 -3.88 -4.40 7.00
N THR A 118 -5.13 -4.64 6.60
CA THR A 118 -5.46 -5.54 5.50
C THR A 118 -6.20 -4.78 4.40
N SER A 119 -5.73 -4.89 3.16
CA SER A 119 -6.45 -4.39 1.99
C SER A 119 -6.74 -5.49 0.98
N SER A 120 -8.03 -5.71 0.73
CA SER A 120 -8.54 -6.57 -0.35
C SER A 120 -9.25 -5.78 -1.44
N ALA A 121 -9.38 -4.46 -1.29
CA ALA A 121 -10.02 -3.57 -2.27
C ALA A 121 -9.13 -3.33 -3.49
N SER A 122 -9.72 -3.35 -4.67
CA SER A 122 -9.02 -2.94 -5.89
C SER A 122 -9.03 -1.41 -6.03
N SER A 123 -7.99 -0.87 -6.69
CA SER A 123 -7.79 0.59 -6.83
C SER A 123 -7.68 1.28 -5.48
N PHE A 124 -6.71 0.86 -4.67
CA PHE A 124 -6.40 1.47 -3.37
C PHE A 124 -5.11 2.27 -3.47
N VAL A 125 -5.09 3.46 -2.87
CA VAL A 125 -3.88 4.27 -2.75
C VAL A 125 -3.66 4.60 -1.28
N ALA A 126 -2.43 4.42 -0.80
CA ALA A 126 -1.98 4.95 0.48
C ALA A 126 -0.83 5.92 0.27
N ALA A 127 -0.80 7.02 1.02
CA ALA A 127 0.32 7.95 1.00
C ALA A 127 0.62 8.51 2.39
N GLY A 128 1.91 8.68 2.71
CA GLY A 128 2.33 9.44 3.89
C GLY A 128 1.85 8.87 5.23
N ILE A 129 1.78 7.54 5.37
CA ILE A 129 1.32 6.85 6.57
C ILE A 129 2.17 5.62 6.88
N ALA A 130 2.35 5.33 8.17
CA ALA A 130 3.03 4.12 8.64
C ALA A 130 2.06 3.05 9.10
N PHE A 131 2.36 1.79 8.78
CA PHE A 131 1.71 0.60 9.30
C PHE A 131 2.73 -0.13 10.18
N LYS A 132 2.41 -0.31 11.47
CA LYS A 132 3.35 -0.89 12.43
C LYS A 132 2.73 -2.02 13.22
N VAL A 133 3.53 -3.06 13.43
CA VAL A 133 3.23 -4.07 14.44
C VAL A 133 3.69 -3.56 15.79
N LYS A 134 2.78 -3.55 16.77
CA LYS A 134 3.13 -3.26 18.16
C LYS A 134 3.71 -4.52 18.79
N HIS A 135 5.00 -4.51 19.09
CA HIS A 135 5.64 -5.59 19.85
C HIS A 135 5.42 -5.41 21.36
N HIS A 136 5.12 -6.50 22.06
CA HIS A 136 5.53 -6.64 23.46
C HIS A 136 7.02 -6.95 23.45
N THR A 137 7.88 -5.95 23.67
CA THR A 137 9.20 -6.23 24.22
C THR A 137 8.97 -6.71 25.65
N GLU A 138 9.38 -7.94 25.99
CA GLU A 138 9.49 -8.33 27.39
C GLU A 138 10.43 -7.32 28.09
N PRO A 139 10.26 -7.02 29.39
CA PRO A 139 11.04 -5.98 30.08
C PRO A 139 12.57 -6.16 30.00
N ASN A 140 13.03 -7.35 29.61
CA ASN A 140 14.44 -7.72 29.49
C ASN A 140 14.90 -7.96 28.05
N ASP A 141 14.04 -7.74 27.04
CA ASP A 141 14.47 -7.84 25.64
C ASP A 141 15.39 -6.65 25.33
N PRO A 142 16.61 -6.89 24.82
CA PRO A 142 17.49 -5.81 24.42
C PRO A 142 16.82 -4.97 23.31
N PRO A 143 17.02 -3.64 23.29
CA PRO A 143 16.46 -2.80 22.24
C PRO A 143 16.94 -3.31 20.86
N PRO A 144 16.08 -3.31 19.82
CA PRO A 144 16.49 -3.77 18.50
C PRO A 144 17.69 -2.95 18.02
N PHE A 145 18.84 -3.62 17.89
CA PHE A 145 20.10 -2.98 17.59
C PHE A 145 20.09 -2.42 16.17
N LEU A 146 20.58 -1.18 16.05
CA LEU A 146 20.76 -0.46 14.79
C LEU A 146 21.92 -1.06 13.98
N PHE A 147 21.63 -1.38 12.71
CA PHE A 147 22.51 -1.80 11.60
C PHE A 147 23.20 -3.19 11.66
N ARG A 148 22.84 -4.09 10.72
CA ARG A 148 23.78 -4.73 9.76
C ARG A 148 23.08 -5.58 8.66
N ARG A 149 23.75 -5.59 7.49
CA ARG A 149 23.61 -6.33 6.21
C ARG A 149 22.54 -7.41 6.00
N ALA A 150 22.01 -7.38 4.78
CA ALA A 150 21.07 -8.29 4.11
C ALA A 150 21.32 -9.80 4.31
N GLY A 151 20.23 -10.54 4.53
CA GLY A 151 20.22 -12.00 4.64
C GLY A 151 19.03 -12.63 3.90
N PHE A 152 19.37 -13.54 2.98
CA PHE A 152 18.62 -14.65 2.37
C PHE A 152 17.13 -14.51 2.06
N PHE A 153 16.82 -14.42 0.77
CA PHE A 153 15.49 -14.66 0.19
C PHE A 153 15.22 -16.17 0.14
N HIS A 154 14.15 -16.64 0.79
CA HIS A 154 13.59 -17.96 0.48
C HIS A 154 12.80 -17.90 -0.84
N HIS A 155 12.72 -19.05 -1.52
CA HIS A 155 12.40 -19.30 -2.94
C HIS A 155 11.14 -18.68 -3.59
N ALA A 156 10.42 -17.75 -2.95
CA ALA A 156 9.23 -17.09 -3.52
C ALA A 156 9.49 -15.67 -4.08
N CYS A 157 10.66 -15.06 -3.81
CA CYS A 157 10.87 -13.62 -4.05
C CYS A 157 11.68 -13.30 -5.33
N MET A 158 11.55 -14.07 -6.42
CA MET A 158 12.30 -13.81 -7.66
C MET A 158 11.55 -13.05 -8.77
N HIS A 159 10.32 -12.59 -8.54
CA HIS A 159 9.53 -11.82 -9.53
C HIS A 159 9.19 -10.38 -9.11
N ALA A 160 9.77 -9.86 -8.02
CA ALA A 160 9.72 -8.43 -7.73
C ALA A 160 10.78 -7.71 -8.58
N CYS A 161 10.35 -6.99 -9.62
CA CYS A 161 11.26 -6.17 -10.42
C CYS A 161 11.62 -4.91 -9.62
N MET A 162 12.75 -4.94 -8.91
CA MET A 162 13.36 -3.74 -8.33
C MET A 162 14.06 -2.96 -9.46
N SER A 163 13.44 -1.88 -9.93
CA SER A 163 14.04 -1.01 -10.94
C SER A 163 14.69 0.18 -10.26
N THR A 164 16.01 0.13 -10.04
CA THR A 164 16.81 1.28 -9.62
C THR A 164 17.45 1.91 -10.85
N LYS A 165 16.93 3.05 -11.32
CA LYS A 165 17.54 3.85 -12.38
C LYS A 165 18.49 4.90 -11.80
N SER A 166 19.56 4.46 -11.11
CA SER A 166 20.71 5.32 -10.80
C SER A 166 21.86 4.48 -10.24
N SER A 167 23.05 4.62 -10.82
CA SER A 167 24.31 4.01 -10.36
C SER A 167 24.93 4.73 -9.14
N LEU A 168 24.15 5.57 -8.44
CA LEU A 168 24.47 6.12 -7.13
C LEU A 168 23.24 5.87 -6.25
N ILE A 169 23.43 4.97 -5.28
CA ILE A 169 22.43 4.32 -4.43
C ILE A 169 21.35 5.30 -3.92
N PRO A 170 20.08 5.20 -4.37
CA PRO A 170 18.96 5.67 -3.57
C PRO A 170 18.76 4.65 -2.45
N MET A 171 18.82 5.13 -1.22
CA MET A 171 18.67 4.38 0.02
C MET A 171 17.30 3.68 0.10
N PHE A 172 17.18 2.50 -0.51
CA PHE A 172 16.20 1.50 -0.10
C PHE A 172 16.73 0.91 1.21
N LEU A 173 16.30 1.47 2.34
CA LEU A 173 16.81 1.07 3.65
C LEU A 173 16.11 -0.22 4.09
N LEU A 174 16.59 -1.34 3.56
CA LEU A 174 16.30 -2.66 4.12
C LEU A 174 17.20 -2.87 5.33
N GLN A 175 16.61 -2.78 6.51
CA GLN A 175 17.32 -3.06 7.76
C GLN A 175 16.84 -4.38 8.33
N ASN A 176 17.75 -5.34 8.43
CA ASN A 176 17.57 -6.52 9.25
C ASN A 176 18.10 -6.20 10.66
N THR A 177 17.31 -6.52 11.70
CA THR A 177 17.63 -6.28 13.11
C THR A 177 17.88 -7.58 13.90
N TYR A 178 18.10 -8.72 13.24
CA TYR A 178 18.31 -10.02 13.90
C TYR A 178 19.66 -10.14 14.65
N ASP A 179 19.63 -10.50 15.94
CA ASP A 179 20.81 -10.86 16.75
C ASP A 179 20.83 -12.31 17.26
N GLY A 180 19.81 -13.12 16.92
CA GLY A 180 19.74 -14.52 17.31
C GLY A 180 19.01 -14.85 18.61
N SER A 181 18.39 -13.89 19.31
CA SER A 181 17.92 -14.11 20.71
C SER A 181 16.44 -13.82 21.03
N VAL A 182 15.50 -13.88 20.07
CA VAL A 182 14.08 -13.56 20.36
C VAL A 182 13.11 -14.68 19.96
N ASN A 183 12.13 -14.99 20.82
CA ASN A 183 10.99 -15.85 20.48
C ASN A 183 10.12 -15.15 19.41
N ILE A 184 10.39 -15.45 18.14
CA ILE A 184 9.77 -14.75 17.02
C ILE A 184 8.30 -15.17 16.86
N ARG A 185 7.38 -14.23 17.13
CA ARG A 185 5.95 -14.40 16.85
C ARG A 185 5.59 -13.64 15.58
N GLN A 186 4.92 -14.34 14.65
CA GLN A 186 4.45 -13.75 13.39
C GLN A 186 3.42 -12.65 13.66
N ALA A 187 3.66 -11.47 13.11
CA ALA A 187 2.70 -10.38 13.11
C ALA A 187 2.97 -9.49 11.90
N LEU A 188 1.94 -9.29 11.07
CA LEU A 188 2.07 -8.57 9.81
C LEU A 188 1.78 -7.09 10.02
N ALA A 189 2.63 -6.20 9.49
CA ALA A 189 2.34 -4.78 9.43
C ALA A 189 1.21 -4.52 8.42
N ALA A 190 1.31 -5.13 7.23
CA ALA A 190 0.28 -5.03 6.22
C ALA A 190 0.11 -6.32 5.40
N ALA A 191 -1.13 -6.59 4.99
CA ALA A 191 -1.46 -7.65 4.05
C ALA A 191 -2.26 -7.08 2.86
N ILE A 192 -1.67 -7.11 1.66
CA ILE A 192 -2.21 -6.49 0.45
C ILE A 192 -2.60 -7.57 -0.55
N SER A 193 -3.85 -7.57 -0.99
CA SER A 193 -4.37 -8.56 -1.95
C SER A 193 -5.31 -7.98 -3.01
N GLY A 194 -5.58 -6.67 -2.95
CA GLY A 194 -6.35 -5.95 -3.95
C GLY A 194 -5.50 -5.57 -5.17
N ASP A 195 -6.09 -5.66 -6.37
CA ASP A 195 -5.39 -5.30 -7.61
C ASP A 195 -5.33 -3.78 -7.81
N LYS A 196 -4.27 -3.29 -8.45
CA LYS A 196 -3.99 -1.85 -8.67
C LYS A 196 -3.88 -1.08 -7.35
N SER A 197 -3.11 -1.62 -6.40
CA SER A 197 -2.81 -0.93 -5.14
C SER A 197 -1.52 -0.12 -5.28
N SER A 198 -1.46 1.10 -4.73
CA SER A 198 -0.26 1.93 -4.79
C SER A 198 0.06 2.58 -3.45
N PHE A 199 1.33 2.66 -3.12
CA PHE A 199 1.83 3.16 -1.84
C PHE A 199 2.93 4.19 -2.12
N TYR A 200 2.80 5.38 -1.53
CA TYR A 200 3.71 6.51 -1.74
C TYR A 200 4.22 7.04 -0.41
N ASN A 201 5.53 7.03 -0.18
CA ASN A 201 6.11 7.56 1.06
C ASN A 201 5.46 6.93 2.32
N CYS A 202 5.18 5.63 2.26
CA CYS A 202 4.61 4.85 3.36
C CYS A 202 5.71 4.10 4.10
N SER A 203 5.47 3.80 5.38
CA SER A 203 6.37 2.95 6.16
C SER A 203 5.67 1.66 6.59
N PHE A 204 6.34 0.53 6.45
CA PHE A 204 5.88 -0.78 6.92
C PHE A 204 6.89 -1.30 7.92
N ILE A 205 6.52 -1.39 9.19
CA ILE A 205 7.45 -1.69 10.28
C ILE A 205 6.95 -2.91 11.04
N GLY A 206 7.76 -3.96 11.06
CA GLY A 206 7.46 -5.22 11.72
C GLY A 206 8.72 -6.02 12.03
N PHE A 207 8.56 -7.31 12.29
CA PHE A 207 9.67 -8.20 12.62
C PHE A 207 9.71 -9.40 11.68
N GLN A 208 8.95 -10.48 11.93
CA GLN A 208 8.74 -11.54 10.93
C GLN A 208 7.45 -11.27 10.15
N ASP A 209 7.48 -11.50 8.83
CA ASP A 209 6.32 -11.39 7.94
C ASP A 209 5.77 -9.95 7.81
N THR A 210 6.64 -8.92 7.79
CA THR A 210 6.23 -7.50 7.82
C THR A 210 5.18 -7.14 6.76
N LEU A 211 5.43 -7.42 5.48
CA LEU A 211 4.55 -7.09 4.36
C LEU A 211 4.16 -8.35 3.58
N PHE A 212 2.90 -8.74 3.69
CA PHE A 212 2.33 -9.80 2.86
C PHE A 212 1.72 -9.22 1.58
N ASP A 213 2.56 -9.13 0.56
CA ASP A 213 2.21 -8.80 -0.82
C ASP A 213 1.62 -10.02 -1.53
N ARG A 214 0.36 -10.32 -1.23
CA ARG A 214 -0.25 -11.62 -1.52
C ARG A 214 -0.55 -11.84 -3.00
N LYS A 215 -1.26 -10.91 -3.64
CA LYS A 215 -1.72 -11.04 -5.05
C LYS A 215 -2.17 -9.69 -5.61
N GLY A 216 -2.17 -9.60 -6.95
CA GLY A 216 -2.56 -8.40 -7.69
C GLY A 216 -1.35 -7.60 -8.14
N ARG A 217 -1.58 -6.46 -8.81
CA ARG A 217 -0.52 -5.54 -9.22
C ARG A 217 -0.36 -4.43 -8.21
N HIS A 218 0.81 -4.31 -7.58
CA HIS A 218 1.08 -3.25 -6.62
C HIS A 218 2.29 -2.40 -7.03
N TYR A 219 2.29 -1.16 -6.56
CA TYR A 219 3.36 -0.21 -6.82
C TYR A 219 3.74 0.48 -5.51
N PHE A 220 5.01 0.43 -5.15
CA PHE A 220 5.56 1.04 -3.95
C PHE A 220 6.60 2.06 -4.37
N LYS A 221 6.39 3.33 -4.04
CA LYS A 221 7.30 4.42 -4.38
C LYS A 221 7.73 5.16 -3.13
N ASP A 222 9.03 5.31 -2.95
CA ASP A 222 9.63 6.00 -1.80
C ASP A 222 9.18 5.42 -0.44
N CYS A 223 8.85 4.13 -0.41
CA CYS A 223 8.39 3.46 0.80
C CYS A 223 9.55 2.93 1.63
N TYR A 224 9.40 2.95 2.95
CA TYR A 224 10.28 2.33 3.92
C TYR A 224 9.70 0.99 4.38
N ILE A 225 10.49 -0.09 4.37
CA ILE A 225 10.06 -1.42 4.80
C ILE A 225 11.12 -1.98 5.74
N GLU A 226 10.74 -2.25 6.98
CA GLU A 226 11.60 -2.75 8.05
C GLU A 226 11.12 -4.12 8.55
N GLY A 227 12.05 -5.07 8.67
CA GLY A 227 11.76 -6.39 9.20
C GLY A 227 13.00 -7.29 9.24
N VAL A 228 12.83 -8.46 9.84
CA VAL A 228 13.89 -9.38 10.24
C VAL A 228 13.96 -10.59 9.32
N MET A 229 12.83 -11.30 9.14
CA MET A 229 12.73 -12.52 8.34
C MET A 229 11.48 -12.48 7.45
N ASP A 230 11.64 -12.85 6.19
CA ASP A 230 10.57 -12.86 5.17
C ASP A 230 9.72 -11.58 5.17
N PHE A 231 10.39 -10.44 5.36
CA PHE A 231 9.73 -9.15 5.60
C PHE A 231 8.93 -8.64 4.39
N ILE A 232 9.15 -9.19 3.19
CA ILE A 232 8.24 -9.09 2.05
C ILE A 232 8.02 -10.50 1.50
N PHE A 233 6.76 -10.95 1.42
CA PHE A 233 6.42 -12.27 0.91
C PHE A 233 5.07 -12.28 0.20
N GLY A 234 4.82 -13.31 -0.62
CA GLY A 234 3.57 -13.53 -1.36
C GLY A 234 3.77 -13.60 -2.87
N ASN A 235 2.66 -13.52 -3.63
CA ASN A 235 2.61 -13.76 -5.08
C ASN A 235 2.13 -12.51 -5.86
N GLY A 236 2.29 -11.32 -5.30
CA GLY A 236 1.99 -10.06 -5.99
C GLY A 236 2.90 -9.79 -7.19
N GLN A 237 2.37 -9.08 -8.19
CA GLN A 237 3.13 -8.53 -9.30
C GLN A 237 3.49 -7.09 -8.95
N SER A 238 4.61 -6.91 -8.25
CA SER A 238 4.90 -5.64 -7.59
C SER A 238 6.18 -4.98 -8.09
N ILE A 239 6.13 -3.66 -8.16
CA ILE A 239 7.27 -2.80 -8.50
C ILE A 239 7.58 -1.94 -7.27
N TYR A 240 8.87 -1.89 -6.93
CA TYR A 240 9.41 -1.06 -5.86
C TYR A 240 10.35 -0.03 -6.49
N GLU A 241 10.01 1.25 -6.37
CA GLU A 241 10.72 2.38 -6.95
C GLU A 241 11.19 3.34 -5.85
N VAL A 242 12.38 3.91 -6.04
CA VAL A 242 12.92 4.97 -5.19
C VAL A 242 13.25 6.15 -6.09
N SER A 243 12.72 7.31 -5.76
CA SER A 243 13.11 8.57 -6.39
C SER A 243 14.52 8.94 -5.94
N ASN A 244 15.31 9.52 -6.85
CA ASN A 244 16.68 9.90 -6.52
C ASN A 244 16.68 10.82 -5.28
N PRO A 245 17.55 10.57 -4.28
CA PRO A 245 17.72 11.51 -3.20
C PRO A 245 18.11 12.86 -3.83
N ILE A 246 17.46 13.93 -3.37
CA ILE A 246 17.87 15.28 -3.74
C ILE A 246 19.36 15.41 -3.32
N PRO A 247 20.25 15.81 -4.23
CA PRO A 247 21.70 15.84 -3.99
C PRO A 247 22.10 16.74 -2.83
#